data_AF-A0A7C1RH00-F1
#
_entry.id   AF-A0A7C1RH00-F1
#
_cell.length_a   1.000
_cell.length_b   1.000
_cell.length_c   1.000
_cell.angle_alpha   90.00
_cell.angle_beta   90.00
_cell.angle_gamma   90.00
#
_symmetry.space_group_name_H-M   'P 1'
#
loop_
_entity.id
_entity.type
_entity.pdbx_description
1 polymer ?
#
loop_
_entity_poly.entity_id
_entity_poly.type
_entity_poly.pdbx_seq_one_letter_code
_entity_poly.pdbx_strand_id
1 'polypeptide(L)'
;MQHEPLIINDAIVFGLLMLSIAGIFYTSSKTSGFWQKFYKVVPALLLCYLLPAIMSTAGLIDPEASQLYFVASRYLLPASLVLMTLSIDLKAIYNLGPKALIIFLTGTVGIIIGGPIAILLISAVSPETVGGAGPDAVWRGLST
;
A
#
# COMPACT_ATOMS: atom_id res chain seq x y z
N MET A 1 -18.32 -6.90 19.33
CA MET A 1 -17.78 -6.62 20.67
C MET A 1 -16.55 -5.75 20.46
N GLN A 2 -16.60 -4.48 20.84
CA GLN A 2 -15.46 -3.57 20.76
C GLN A 2 -14.41 -4.07 21.77
N HIS A 3 -13.34 -4.69 21.28
CA HIS A 3 -12.17 -4.96 22.10
C HIS A 3 -11.46 -3.62 22.28
N GLU A 4 -11.35 -3.18 23.52
CA GLU A 4 -10.53 -2.02 23.86
C GLU A 4 -9.08 -2.34 23.45
N PRO A 5 -8.41 -1.49 22.65
CA PRO A 5 -7.06 -1.77 22.20
C PRO A 5 -6.12 -1.92 23.39
N LEU A 6 -5.30 -2.96 23.36
CA LEU A 6 -4.36 -3.26 24.45
C LEU A 6 -3.31 -2.15 24.62
N ILE A 7 -3.03 -1.40 23.55
CA ILE A 7 -2.13 -0.24 23.53
C ILE A 7 -2.90 0.99 23.04
N ILE A 8 -3.16 1.93 23.97
CA ILE A 8 -3.89 3.18 23.69
C ILE A 8 -2.92 4.32 23.27
N ASN A 9 -1.63 4.20 23.63
CA ASN A 9 -0.67 5.28 23.42
C ASN A 9 -0.12 5.28 21.97
N ASP A 10 -0.43 6.33 21.22
CA ASP A 10 0.01 6.52 19.83
C ASP A 10 1.53 6.43 19.64
N ALA A 11 2.34 6.89 20.60
CA ALA A 11 3.79 6.80 20.49
C ALA A 11 4.28 5.35 20.56
N ILE A 12 3.63 4.50 21.37
CA ILE A 12 3.94 3.08 21.47
C ILE A 12 3.51 2.37 20.19
N VAL A 13 2.30 2.64 19.70
CA VAL A 13 1.80 2.09 18.43
C VAL A 13 2.72 2.48 17.27
N PHE A 14 3.16 3.75 17.21
CA PHE A 14 4.12 4.21 16.21
C PHE A 14 5.45 3.47 16.30
N GLY A 15 6.03 3.38 17.50
CA GLY A 15 7.29 2.68 17.72
C GLY A 15 7.20 1.21 17.30
N LEU A 16 6.08 0.55 17.61
CA LEU A 16 5.83 -0.84 17.24
C LEU A 16 5.74 -1.03 15.72
N LEU A 17 5.04 -0.13 15.01
CA LEU A 17 4.98 -0.11 13.55
C LEU A 17 6.33 0.20 12.91
N MET A 18 7.10 1.13 13.47
CA MET A 18 8.44 1.44 12.98
C MET A 18 9.40 0.26 13.18
N LEU A 19 9.31 -0.44 14.32
CA LEU A 19 10.09 -1.65 14.58
C LEU A 19 9.71 -2.79 13.64
N SER A 20 8.41 -2.94 13.33
CA SER A 20 7.95 -3.98 12.41
C SER A 20 8.48 -3.74 10.99
N ILE A 21 8.37 -2.51 10.48
CA ILE A 21 8.93 -2.09 9.20
C ILE A 21 10.45 -2.26 9.17
N ALA A 22 11.14 -1.81 10.21
CA ALA A 22 12.59 -1.95 10.32
C ALA A 22 13.03 -3.42 10.32
N GLY A 23 12.33 -4.29 11.05
CA GLY A 23 12.58 -5.73 11.07
C GLY A 23 12.38 -6.38 9.69
N ILE A 24 11.33 -5.99 8.96
CA ILE A 24 11.05 -6.48 7.61
C ILE A 24 12.19 -6.07 6.65
N PHE A 25 12.53 -4.78 6.59
CA PHE A 25 13.61 -4.34 5.69
C PHE A 25 14.98 -4.89 6.09
N TYR A 26 15.28 -4.99 7.38
CA TYR A 26 16.51 -5.61 7.86
C TYR A 26 16.61 -7.06 7.41
N THR A 27 15.58 -7.86 7.64
CA THR A 27 15.57 -9.28 7.21
C THR A 27 15.55 -9.43 5.69
N SER A 28 14.87 -8.53 4.96
CA SER A 28 14.84 -8.51 3.49
C SER A 28 16.17 -8.11 2.87
N SER A 29 16.99 -7.33 3.57
CA SER A 29 18.34 -6.96 3.09
C SER A 29 19.35 -8.11 3.19
N LYS A 30 19.03 -9.20 3.90
CA LYS A 30 19.94 -10.34 4.05
C LYS A 30 20.07 -11.08 2.72
N THR A 31 21.30 -11.16 2.23
CA THR A 31 21.64 -11.77 0.94
C THR A 31 21.89 -13.27 0.99
N SER A 32 21.84 -13.89 2.16
CA SER A 32 22.05 -15.34 2.34
C SER A 32 21.19 -15.93 3.46
N GLY A 33 21.03 -17.26 3.45
CA GLY A 33 20.32 -18.02 4.48
C GLY A 33 18.81 -18.14 4.24
N PHE A 34 18.07 -18.40 5.33
CA PHE A 34 16.62 -18.61 5.31
C PHE A 34 15.85 -17.38 4.78
N TRP A 35 16.18 -16.18 5.28
CA TRP A 35 15.47 -14.95 4.95
C TRP A 35 15.55 -14.60 3.45
N GLN A 36 16.69 -14.81 2.81
CA GLN A 36 16.82 -14.62 1.35
C GLN A 36 15.85 -15.53 0.57
N LYS A 37 15.67 -16.79 1.00
CA LYS A 37 14.74 -17.73 0.35
C LYS A 37 13.29 -17.35 0.62
N PHE A 38 12.98 -16.93 1.84
CA PHE A 38 11.65 -16.46 2.21
C PHE A 38 11.22 -15.24 1.38
N TYR A 39 12.06 -14.21 1.27
CA TYR A 39 11.75 -12.98 0.53
C TYR A 39 11.74 -13.14 -0.99
N LYS A 40 12.23 -14.27 -1.53
CA LYS A 40 12.00 -14.65 -2.93
C LYS A 40 10.57 -15.09 -3.20
N VAL A 41 9.87 -15.61 -2.18
CA VAL A 41 8.48 -16.08 -2.29
C VAL A 41 7.51 -15.00 -1.81
N VAL A 42 7.83 -14.35 -0.69
CA VAL A 42 6.99 -13.34 -0.04
C VAL A 42 7.66 -11.98 -0.13
N PRO A 43 7.18 -11.04 -0.97
CA PRO A 43 7.78 -9.71 -1.09
C PRO A 43 7.72 -8.93 0.23
N ALA A 44 8.74 -8.12 0.52
CA ALA A 44 8.78 -7.30 1.73
C ALA A 44 7.59 -6.34 1.85
N LEU A 45 7.15 -5.75 0.73
CA LEU A 45 5.98 -4.86 0.70
C LEU A 45 4.69 -5.56 1.17
N LEU A 46 4.52 -6.84 0.83
CA LEU A 46 3.37 -7.63 1.29
C LEU A 46 3.39 -7.77 2.82
N LEU A 47 4.56 -8.03 3.40
CA LEU A 47 4.70 -8.10 4.86
C LEU A 47 4.50 -6.75 5.55
N CYS A 48 4.95 -5.65 4.93
CA CYS A 48 4.72 -4.30 5.46
C CYS A 48 3.22 -3.97 5.56
N TYR A 49 2.39 -4.61 4.74
CA TYR A 49 0.93 -4.51 4.84
C TYR A 49 0.35 -5.53 5.82
N LEU A 50 0.78 -6.79 5.71
CA LEU A 50 0.21 -7.92 6.43
C LEU A 50 0.47 -7.85 7.94
N LEU A 51 1.70 -7.51 8.35
CA LEU A 51 2.08 -7.55 9.76
C LEU A 51 1.31 -6.48 10.58
N PRO A 52 1.21 -5.20 10.15
CA PRO A 52 0.31 -4.24 10.80
C PRO A 52 -1.16 -4.66 10.77
N ALA A 53 -1.63 -5.25 9.68
CA ALA A 53 -3.02 -5.73 9.60
C ALA A 53 -3.32 -6.86 10.60
N ILE A 54 -2.38 -7.78 10.82
CA ILE A 54 -2.49 -8.82 11.86
C ILE A 54 -2.52 -8.19 13.25
N MET A 55 -1.66 -7.20 13.53
CA MET A 55 -1.64 -6.50 14.81
C MET A 55 -2.97 -5.78 15.09
N SER A 56 -3.57 -5.17 14.06
CA SER A 56 -4.89 -4.54 14.14
C SER A 56 -5.98 -5.58 14.39
N THR A 57 -6.01 -6.66 13.60
CA THR A 57 -7.01 -7.74 13.73
C THR A 57 -6.91 -8.47 15.06
N ALA A 58 -5.71 -8.58 15.63
CA ALA A 58 -5.47 -9.16 16.96
C ALA A 58 -5.82 -8.22 18.13
N GLY A 59 -6.26 -6.98 17.86
CA GLY A 59 -6.61 -5.99 18.88
C GLY A 59 -5.41 -5.34 19.58
N LEU A 60 -4.20 -5.49 19.03
CA LEU A 60 -2.99 -4.91 19.60
C LEU A 60 -2.89 -3.40 19.33
N ILE A 61 -3.39 -2.97 18.18
CA ILE A 61 -3.43 -1.58 17.73
C ILE A 61 -4.83 -1.27 17.21
N ASP A 62 -5.31 -0.04 17.41
CA ASP A 62 -6.57 0.42 16.83
C ASP A 62 -6.29 1.60 15.87
N PRO A 63 -6.44 1.38 14.55
CA PRO A 63 -6.22 2.43 13.56
C PRO A 63 -7.29 3.54 13.57
N GLU A 64 -8.49 3.29 14.12
CA GLU A 64 -9.58 4.27 14.16
C GLU A 64 -9.46 5.19 15.38
N ALA A 65 -9.03 4.66 16.53
CA ALA A 65 -8.79 5.45 17.73
C ALA A 65 -7.46 6.23 17.67
N SER A 66 -6.50 5.79 16.84
CA SER A 66 -5.15 6.36 16.77
C SER A 66 -5.06 7.59 15.87
N GLN A 67 -4.31 8.62 16.30
CA GLN A 67 -3.99 9.77 15.45
C GLN A 67 -2.85 9.49 14.44
N LEU A 68 -2.34 8.26 14.37
CA LEU A 68 -1.17 7.96 13.55
C LEU A 68 -1.42 8.08 12.05
N TYR A 69 -2.63 7.79 11.57
CA TYR A 69 -2.94 8.03 10.16
C TYR A 69 -2.80 9.52 9.80
N PHE A 70 -3.27 10.40 10.67
CA PHE A 70 -3.10 11.85 10.49
C PHE A 70 -1.63 12.24 10.51
N VAL A 71 -0.85 11.72 11.46
CA VAL A 71 0.58 12.05 11.56
C VAL A 71 1.36 11.54 10.34
N ALA A 72 1.12 10.30 9.93
CA ALA A 72 1.78 9.68 8.80
C ALA A 72 1.44 10.39 7.48
N SER A 73 0.16 10.65 7.21
CA SER A 73 -0.28 11.27 5.96
C SER A 73 0.11 12.74 5.85
N ARG A 74 0.17 13.48 6.97
CA ARG A 74 0.32 14.94 6.95
C ARG A 74 1.73 15.44 7.26
N TYR A 75 2.57 14.63 7.90
CA TYR A 75 3.97 15.00 8.20
C TYR A 75 4.97 14.04 7.55
N LEU A 76 4.79 12.72 7.72
CA LEU A 76 5.78 11.75 7.25
C LEU A 76 5.74 11.57 5.73
N LEU A 77 4.54 11.45 5.15
CA LEU A 77 4.35 11.24 3.72
C LEU A 77 4.87 12.44 2.90
N PRO A 78 4.54 13.71 3.20
CA PRO A 78 5.11 14.85 2.50
C PRO A 78 6.64 14.92 2.62
N ALA A 79 7.19 14.69 3.82
CA ALA A 79 8.64 14.67 4.01
C ALA A 79 9.31 13.56 3.17
N SER A 80 8.72 12.37 3.13
CA SER A 80 9.22 11.25 2.33
C SER A 80 9.18 11.53 0.82
N LEU A 81 8.15 12.23 0.33
CA LEU A 81 8.04 12.63 -1.07
C LEU A 81 9.10 13.67 -1.44
N VAL A 82 9.40 14.62 -0.56
CA VAL A 82 10.50 15.58 -0.75
C VAL A 82 11.84 14.83 -0.81
N LEU A 83 12.11 13.95 0.15
CA LEU A 83 13.34 13.15 0.17
C LEU A 83 13.46 12.24 -1.06
N MET A 84 12.36 11.62 -1.48
CA MET A 84 12.30 10.83 -2.70
C MET A 84 12.63 11.71 -3.91
N THR A 85 12.03 12.89 -4.01
CA THR A 85 12.26 13.83 -5.12
C THR A 85 13.72 14.27 -5.19
N LEU A 86 14.36 14.54 -4.05
CA LEU A 86 15.79 14.86 -3.97
C LEU A 86 16.69 13.67 -4.36
N SER A 87 16.21 12.44 -4.18
CA SER A 87 16.92 11.20 -4.53
C SER A 87 16.73 10.77 -5.99
N ILE A 88 15.88 11.48 -6.76
CA ILE A 88 15.62 11.14 -8.16
C ILE A 88 16.80 11.56 -9.05
N ASP A 89 17.28 10.62 -9.87
CA ASP A 89 18.23 10.91 -10.95
C ASP A 89 17.50 11.45 -12.19
N LEU A 90 17.41 12.78 -12.28
CA LEU A 90 16.78 13.48 -13.41
C LEU A 90 17.49 13.20 -14.74
N LYS A 91 18.80 12.93 -14.74
CA LYS A 91 19.55 12.65 -15.96
C LYS A 91 19.20 11.28 -16.51
N ALA A 92 19.09 10.27 -15.63
CA ALA A 92 18.62 8.94 -16.01
C ALA A 92 17.20 9.02 -16.59
N ILE A 93 16.28 9.74 -15.95
CA ILE A 93 14.91 9.96 -16.45
C ILE A 93 14.91 10.59 -17.84
N TYR A 94 15.71 11.63 -18.05
CA TYR A 94 15.81 12.27 -19.37
C TYR A 94 16.31 11.29 -20.45
N ASN A 95 17.28 10.44 -20.11
CA ASN A 95 17.84 9.44 -21.03
C ASN A 95 16.85 8.31 -21.42
N LEU A 96 15.80 8.07 -20.63
CA LEU A 96 14.71 7.15 -21.01
C LEU A 96 13.90 7.67 -22.21
N GLY A 97 13.85 8.99 -22.38
CA GLY A 97 13.28 9.67 -23.54
C GLY A 97 11.79 9.34 -23.80
N PRO A 98 11.33 9.47 -25.06
CA PRO A 98 9.90 9.35 -25.38
C PRO A 98 9.33 7.94 -25.22
N LYS A 99 10.18 6.90 -25.21
CA LYS A 99 9.72 5.50 -25.06
C LYS A 99 9.09 5.25 -23.70
N ALA A 100 9.68 5.80 -22.62
CA ALA A 100 9.11 5.67 -21.29
C ALA A 100 7.76 6.39 -21.16
N LEU A 101 7.62 7.56 -21.79
CA LEU A 101 6.36 8.29 -21.81
C LEU A 101 5.26 7.50 -22.53
N ILE A 102 5.58 6.86 -23.66
CA ILE A 102 4.63 6.01 -24.39
C ILE A 102 4.20 4.81 -23.56
N ILE A 103 5.13 4.12 -22.87
CA ILE A 103 4.81 3.00 -21.98
C ILE A 103 3.89 3.46 -20.84
N PHE A 104 4.20 4.60 -20.23
CA PHE A 104 3.38 5.19 -19.16
C PHE A 104 1.96 5.53 -19.63
N LEU A 105 1.84 6.21 -20.78
CA LEU A 105 0.53 6.60 -21.33
C LEU A 105 -0.28 5.38 -21.77
N THR A 106 0.37 4.39 -22.40
CA THR A 106 -0.28 3.14 -22.79
C THR A 106 -0.80 2.39 -21.56
N GLY A 107 -0.01 2.30 -20.49
CA GLY A 107 -0.44 1.72 -19.21
C GLY A 107 -1.59 2.50 -18.58
N THR A 108 -1.52 3.83 -18.57
CA THR A 108 -2.58 4.70 -18.04
C THR A 108 -3.90 4.50 -18.79
N VAL A 109 -3.88 4.56 -20.12
CA VAL A 109 -5.05 4.30 -20.97
C VAL A 109 -5.57 2.87 -20.75
N GLY A 110 -4.65 1.91 -20.64
CA GLY A 110 -4.98 0.52 -20.33
C GLY A 110 -5.72 0.36 -19.00
N ILE A 111 -5.34 1.08 -17.95
CA ILE A 111 -6.03 1.04 -16.64
C ILE A 111 -7.38 1.76 -16.72
N ILE A 112 -7.44 2.93 -17.36
CA ILE A 112 -8.66 3.72 -17.52
C ILE A 112 -9.74 2.93 -18.26
N ILE A 113 -9.36 2.14 -19.26
CA ILE A 113 -10.30 1.31 -20.05
C ILE A 113 -10.49 -0.08 -19.41
N GLY A 114 -9.43 -0.68 -18.89
CA GLY A 114 -9.44 -2.01 -18.31
C GLY A 114 -10.26 -2.11 -17.03
N GLY A 115 -10.19 -1.09 -16.16
CA GLY A 115 -10.99 -1.03 -14.93
C GLY A 115 -12.50 -1.14 -15.18
N PRO A 116 -13.11 -0.25 -16.00
CA PRO A 116 -14.53 -0.29 -16.29
C PRO A 116 -14.95 -1.58 -17.00
N ILE A 117 -14.14 -2.05 -17.96
CA ILE A 117 -14.43 -3.31 -18.66
C ILE A 117 -14.42 -4.49 -17.69
N ALA A 118 -13.44 -4.57 -16.78
CA ALA A 118 -13.38 -5.63 -15.78
C ALA A 118 -14.62 -5.61 -14.88
N ILE A 119 -15.06 -4.42 -14.45
CA ILE A 119 -16.27 -4.26 -13.64
C ILE A 119 -17.52 -4.70 -14.42
N LEU A 120 -17.65 -4.33 -15.70
CA LEU A 120 -18.78 -4.73 -16.54
C LEU A 120 -18.83 -6.24 -16.79
N LEU A 121 -17.68 -6.88 -16.98
CA LEU A 121 -17.59 -8.32 -17.18
C LEU A 121 -17.93 -9.08 -15.90
N ILE A 122 -17.38 -8.64 -14.76
CA ILE A 122 -17.68 -9.29 -13.47
C ILE A 122 -19.13 -9.03 -13.06
N SER A 123 -19.69 -7.83 -13.31
CA SER A 123 -21.09 -7.53 -12.99
C SER A 123 -22.07 -8.37 -13.80
N ALA A 124 -21.70 -8.86 -14.98
CA ALA A 124 -22.51 -9.78 -15.78
C ALA A 124 -22.53 -11.22 -15.21
N VAL A 125 -21.49 -11.63 -14.48
CA VAL A 125 -21.34 -13.00 -13.97
C VAL A 125 -21.68 -13.10 -12.47
N SER A 126 -21.24 -12.12 -11.67
CA SER A 126 -21.46 -12.03 -10.23
C SER A 126 -21.66 -10.57 -9.81
N PRO A 127 -22.88 -10.02 -10.01
CA PRO A 127 -23.22 -8.64 -9.63
C PRO A 127 -22.96 -8.32 -8.15
N GLU A 128 -23.08 -9.31 -7.28
CA GLU A 128 -22.84 -9.19 -5.83
C GLU A 128 -21.37 -8.94 -5.46
N THR A 129 -20.41 -9.44 -6.26
CA THR A 129 -18.96 -9.24 -6.01
C THR A 129 -18.56 -7.78 -6.21
N VAL A 130 -19.30 -7.05 -7.04
CA VAL A 130 -19.08 -5.63 -7.34
C VAL A 130 -20.06 -4.72 -6.59
N GLY A 131 -20.61 -5.16 -5.46
CA GLY A 131 -21.37 -4.28 -4.55
C GLY A 131 -22.76 -3.84 -5.04
N GLY A 132 -23.34 -4.56 -6.01
CA GLY A 132 -24.69 -4.32 -6.52
C GLY A 132 -24.73 -3.58 -7.88
N ALA A 133 -25.82 -3.78 -8.60
CA ALA A 133 -25.97 -3.38 -10.00
C ALA A 133 -26.08 -1.84 -10.17
N GLY A 134 -24.95 -1.20 -10.44
CA GLY A 134 -24.90 0.19 -10.90
C GLY A 134 -23.48 0.62 -11.30
N PRO A 135 -23.29 1.33 -12.44
CA PRO A 135 -21.98 1.89 -12.82
C PRO A 135 -21.35 2.79 -11.75
N ASP A 136 -22.17 3.35 -10.85
CA ASP A 136 -21.77 4.32 -9.84
C ASP A 136 -21.24 3.73 -8.52
N ALA A 137 -21.52 2.45 -8.23
CA ALA A 137 -21.25 1.85 -6.91
C ALA A 137 -19.78 1.40 -6.73
N VAL A 138 -19.14 0.92 -7.79
CA VAL A 138 -17.80 0.31 -7.72
C VAL A 138 -16.68 1.33 -7.93
N TRP A 139 -16.88 2.24 -8.88
CA TRP A 139 -15.83 3.19 -9.27
C TRP A 139 -15.48 4.16 -8.14
N ARG A 140 -16.47 4.52 -7.30
CA ARG A 140 -16.25 5.39 -6.14
C ARG A 140 -15.45 4.71 -5.04
N GLY A 141 -15.64 3.41 -4.83
CA GLY A 141 -14.87 2.62 -3.85
C GLY A 141 -13.40 2.41 -4.23
N LEU A 142 -13.03 2.61 -5.49
CA LEU A 142 -11.63 2.65 -5.96
C LEU A 142 -11.02 4.06 -5.95
N SER A 143 -11.84 5.09 -5.71
CA SER A 143 -11.42 6.50 -5.70
C SER A 143 -11.25 7.09 -4.29
N THR A 144 -11.51 6.29 -3.26
CA THR A 144 -11.22 6.58 -1.84
C THR A 144 -9.96 5.86 -1.40
#